data_AF-A0A9Q1D937-F1
#
_entry.id   AF-A0A9Q1D937-F1
#
_cell.length_a   1.000
_cell.length_b   1.000
_cell.length_c   1.000
_cell.angle_alpha   90.00
_cell.angle_beta   90.00
_cell.angle_gamma   90.00
#
_symmetry.space_group_name_H-M   'P 1'
#
loop_
_entity.id
_entity.type
_entity.pdbx_description
1 polymer ?
#
loop_
_entity_poly.entity_id
_entity_poly.type
_entity_poly.pdbx_seq_one_letter_code
_entity_poly.pdbx_strand_id
1 'polypeptide(L)'
;MPSGCDDVTDLKRKDVETAAGDSLTRAAEEIVAPGGPGAPGLDKENTPRALNRVNAVGETLLHRACKKNQVETLLRVLPHPGTDVNVKDHAGWTPLHEACNHGSSACVRALLEHCPTLQLETQVDGVSPLHDALLNGHADIAQMLLRHAGSILLQQRDSGGRTALDLVSCPELQDQLRTCAEEGDAAQGSEVRDLPFLEACSCLLTCLLLSYTLERDVPFHEPPGPQLARALAAHSAPRVTERWAQPRSVRYAQDLETLLGVGRYLQGVAPAIRNCPGRHTRTLMRQLELLESEGRELLGDAPA
;
A
#
# COMPACT_ATOMS: atom_id res chain seq x y z
N MET A 1 -27.30 -3.02 39.41
CA MET A 1 -26.15 -3.81 39.88
C MET A 1 -25.00 -3.44 38.96
N PRO A 2 -23.98 -2.69 39.41
CA PRO A 2 -22.97 -2.15 38.50
C PRO A 2 -21.99 -3.27 38.13
N SER A 3 -21.98 -3.68 36.87
CA SER A 3 -21.06 -4.67 36.32
C SER A 3 -19.82 -3.94 35.81
N GLY A 4 -18.74 -4.01 36.59
CA GLY A 4 -17.44 -3.44 36.23
C GLY A 4 -16.79 -4.20 35.08
N CYS A 5 -16.59 -3.50 33.97
CA CYS A 5 -15.55 -3.76 32.96
C CYS A 5 -15.07 -2.46 32.28
N ASP A 6 -15.42 -1.28 32.83
CA ASP A 6 -14.98 0.02 32.33
C ASP A 6 -13.96 0.57 33.32
N ASP A 7 -12.65 0.38 33.09
CA ASP A 7 -11.62 1.23 33.74
C ASP A 7 -10.17 0.92 33.35
N VAL A 8 -9.82 -0.31 32.94
CA VAL A 8 -8.38 -0.70 32.97
C VAL A 8 -7.54 -0.10 31.84
N THR A 9 -8.11 0.17 30.65
CA THR A 9 -7.40 0.77 29.51
C THR A 9 -7.40 2.30 29.56
N ASP A 10 -8.44 2.90 30.12
CA ASP A 10 -8.64 4.36 30.20
C ASP A 10 -7.89 4.97 31.40
N LEU A 11 -7.83 4.25 32.54
CA LEU A 11 -7.02 4.66 33.71
C LEU A 11 -5.51 4.63 33.41
N LYS A 12 -5.02 3.60 32.69
CA LYS A 12 -3.59 3.52 32.32
C LYS A 12 -3.13 4.65 31.40
N ARG A 13 -4.06 5.32 30.70
CA ARG A 13 -3.76 6.43 29.78
C ARG A 13 -3.82 7.80 30.44
N LYS A 14 -4.85 8.09 31.25
CA LYS A 14 -4.95 9.38 31.97
C LYS A 14 -3.74 9.68 32.86
N ASP A 15 -3.15 8.62 33.45
CA ASP A 15 -1.95 8.76 34.28
C ASP A 15 -0.68 9.15 33.48
N VAL A 16 -0.63 8.86 32.17
CA VAL A 16 0.50 9.22 31.29
C VAL A 16 0.31 10.61 30.65
N GLU A 17 -0.94 10.99 30.38
CA GLU A 17 -1.28 12.25 29.68
C GLU A 17 -1.05 13.53 30.50
N THR A 18 -1.13 13.44 31.84
CA THR A 18 -1.09 14.62 32.72
C THR A 18 0.31 15.26 32.83
N ALA A 19 1.39 14.55 32.44
CA ALA A 19 2.76 15.02 32.62
C ALA A 19 3.42 15.68 31.38
N ALA A 20 2.83 15.55 30.18
CA ALA A 20 3.52 15.90 28.92
C ALA A 20 2.96 17.13 28.17
N GLY A 21 1.90 17.76 28.69
CA GLY A 21 1.09 18.77 27.97
C GLY A 21 1.74 20.12 27.67
N ASP A 22 2.74 20.57 28.45
CA ASP A 22 3.07 22.01 28.50
C ASP A 22 4.35 22.47 27.78
N SER A 23 5.18 21.56 27.25
CA SER A 23 6.53 21.96 26.78
C SER A 23 6.73 22.12 25.26
N LEU A 24 5.75 21.80 24.40
CA LEU A 24 5.95 21.84 22.94
C LEU A 24 4.93 22.68 22.15
N THR A 25 3.81 23.10 22.74
CA THR A 25 2.87 24.05 22.11
C THR A 25 3.51 25.43 21.89
N ARG A 26 4.52 25.81 22.69
CA ARG A 26 5.30 27.04 22.51
C ARG A 26 6.29 27.00 21.34
N ALA A 27 6.68 25.81 20.85
CA ALA A 27 7.68 25.71 19.77
C ALA A 27 7.08 25.85 18.36
N ALA A 28 5.75 25.89 18.23
CA ALA A 28 5.07 25.96 16.93
C ALA A 28 4.62 27.38 16.52
N GLU A 29 4.72 28.39 17.40
CA GLU A 29 4.25 29.76 17.13
C GLU A 29 5.34 30.73 16.64
N GLU A 30 6.60 30.32 16.51
CA GLU A 30 7.70 31.25 16.17
C GLU A 30 8.21 31.03 14.73
N ILE A 31 7.36 31.23 13.73
CA ILE A 31 7.77 31.29 12.31
C ILE A 31 6.94 32.37 11.58
N VAL A 32 7.25 33.67 11.74
CA VAL A 32 7.08 34.74 10.71
C VAL A 32 7.90 36.02 11.08
N ALA A 33 9.03 36.21 10.37
CA ALA A 33 9.67 37.46 9.86
C ALA A 33 10.43 38.48 10.79
N PRO A 34 11.25 39.43 10.25
CA PRO A 34 12.60 39.21 9.68
C PRO A 34 13.69 40.25 10.11
N GLY A 35 14.98 39.91 9.90
CA GLY A 35 16.03 40.88 9.49
C GLY A 35 17.24 41.13 10.41
N GLY A 36 18.47 40.90 9.92
CA GLY A 36 19.73 41.45 10.44
C GLY A 36 20.98 40.55 10.25
N PRO A 37 22.09 41.01 9.63
CA PRO A 37 23.05 40.14 8.93
C PRO A 37 24.31 39.73 9.73
N GLY A 38 24.87 38.55 9.41
CA GLY A 38 26.19 38.10 9.85
C GLY A 38 26.55 36.72 9.28
N ALA A 39 27.41 36.71 8.26
CA ALA A 39 27.86 35.59 7.42
C ALA A 39 28.69 34.49 8.15
N PRO A 40 29.25 33.48 7.45
CA PRO A 40 28.70 32.58 6.41
C PRO A 40 28.97 31.09 6.70
N GLY A 41 28.31 30.21 5.94
CA GLY A 41 28.85 28.89 5.60
C GLY A 41 28.41 27.73 6.49
N LEU A 42 27.41 26.99 6.02
CA LEU A 42 27.56 25.59 5.65
C LEU A 42 26.23 25.08 5.14
N ASP A 43 26.22 24.92 3.83
CA ASP A 43 25.17 24.27 3.05
C ASP A 43 24.96 22.86 3.62
N LYS A 44 23.83 22.66 4.28
CA LYS A 44 23.33 21.31 4.61
C LYS A 44 21.88 21.26 4.17
N GLU A 45 21.71 20.71 2.97
CA GLU A 45 20.54 19.95 2.53
C GLU A 45 19.35 20.01 3.47
N ASN A 46 18.38 20.84 3.12
CA ASN A 46 17.03 20.80 3.66
C ASN A 46 16.32 19.54 3.16
N THR A 47 16.79 18.38 3.61
CA THR A 47 16.01 17.15 3.65
C THR A 47 15.17 17.20 4.92
N PRO A 48 13.85 16.95 4.88
CA PRO A 48 12.98 17.11 6.04
C PRO A 48 13.19 15.93 7.02
N ARG A 49 14.34 15.87 7.69
CA ARG A 49 14.66 14.94 8.79
C ARG A 49 13.74 15.12 10.02
N ALA A 50 12.82 16.09 9.99
CA ALA A 50 11.93 16.42 11.10
C ALA A 50 10.60 15.64 11.11
N LEU A 51 10.19 15.01 9.99
CA LEU A 51 8.87 14.34 9.91
C LEU A 51 8.77 13.08 10.77
N ASN A 52 9.88 12.32 10.85
CA ASN A 52 9.98 11.10 11.65
C ASN A 52 10.51 11.36 13.08
N ARG A 53 10.56 12.63 13.52
CA ARG A 53 10.86 12.92 14.93
C ARG A 53 9.69 12.48 15.78
N VAL A 54 10.01 11.73 16.83
CA VAL A 54 9.07 11.28 17.84
C VAL A 54 9.23 12.06 19.13
N ASN A 55 8.15 12.22 19.87
CA ASN A 55 8.22 12.75 21.25
C ASN A 55 8.61 11.65 22.25
N ALA A 56 8.55 11.96 23.55
CA ALA A 56 8.90 11.01 24.62
C ALA A 56 8.06 9.72 24.63
N VAL A 57 6.87 9.75 24.03
CA VAL A 57 5.93 8.62 23.96
C VAL A 57 6.03 7.89 22.61
N GLY A 58 6.90 8.34 21.70
CA GLY A 58 7.02 7.75 20.36
C GLY A 58 6.08 8.35 19.33
N GLU A 59 5.28 9.36 19.67
CA GLU A 59 4.34 9.97 18.72
C GLU A 59 5.08 10.80 17.66
N THR A 60 4.84 10.48 16.39
CA THR A 60 5.24 11.31 15.25
C THR A 60 4.28 12.49 15.05
N LEU A 61 4.62 13.39 14.13
CA LEU A 61 3.74 14.49 13.73
C LEU A 61 2.37 13.99 13.22
N LEU A 62 2.32 12.83 12.56
CA LEU A 62 1.07 12.22 12.09
C LEU A 62 0.16 11.81 13.26
N HIS A 63 0.70 11.19 14.31
CA HIS A 63 -0.08 10.84 15.50
C HIS A 63 -0.75 12.08 16.10
N ARG A 64 0.01 13.17 16.25
CA ARG A 64 -0.52 14.40 16.86
C ARG A 64 -1.52 15.12 15.96
N ALA A 65 -1.31 15.09 14.65
CA ALA A 65 -2.27 15.62 13.69
C ALA A 65 -3.59 14.85 13.76
N CYS A 66 -3.52 13.51 13.78
CA CYS A 66 -4.68 12.64 13.95
C CYS A 66 -5.37 12.81 15.31
N LYS A 67 -4.62 12.89 16.41
CA LYS A 67 -5.16 13.09 17.77
C LYS A 67 -5.90 14.43 17.91
N LYS A 68 -5.48 15.47 17.17
CA LYS A 68 -6.06 16.82 17.22
C LYS A 68 -6.96 17.18 16.02
N ASN A 69 -7.26 16.22 15.16
CA ASN A 69 -8.00 16.42 13.90
C ASN A 69 -7.42 17.52 12.98
N GLN A 70 -6.09 17.69 12.94
CA GLN A 70 -5.41 18.70 12.13
C GLN A 70 -5.18 18.21 10.69
N VAL A 71 -6.26 18.15 9.91
CA VAL A 71 -6.23 17.61 8.53
C VAL A 71 -5.26 18.36 7.61
N GLU A 72 -5.13 19.69 7.76
CA GLU A 72 -4.21 20.49 6.94
C GLU A 72 -2.75 20.12 7.19
N THR A 73 -2.37 19.89 8.45
CA THR A 73 -1.03 19.41 8.81
C THR A 73 -0.80 18.01 8.23
N LEU A 74 -1.80 17.13 8.34
CA LEU A 74 -1.73 15.78 7.80
C LEU A 74 -1.52 15.80 6.27
N LEU A 75 -2.33 16.56 5.53
CA LEU A 75 -2.23 16.67 4.06
C LEU A 75 -0.90 17.29 3.59
N ARG A 76 -0.25 18.12 4.41
CA ARG A 76 1.11 18.63 4.11
C ARG A 76 2.20 17.60 4.31
N VAL A 77 2.00 16.66 5.25
CA VAL A 77 3.01 15.66 5.62
C VAL A 77 2.96 14.41 4.75
N LEU A 78 1.75 13.97 4.36
CA LEU A 78 1.56 12.75 3.55
C LEU A 78 2.36 12.70 2.25
N PRO A 79 2.51 13.78 1.46
CA PRO A 79 3.22 13.74 0.18
C PRO A 79 4.75 13.62 0.31
N HIS A 80 5.31 13.76 1.51
CA HIS A 80 6.75 13.78 1.68
C HIS A 80 7.37 12.38 1.55
N PRO A 81 8.50 12.24 0.81
CA PRO A 81 9.18 10.95 0.66
C PRO A 81 9.62 10.38 2.02
N GLY A 82 9.28 9.12 2.28
CA GLY A 82 9.65 8.42 3.52
C GLY A 82 8.71 8.63 4.70
N THR A 83 7.57 9.30 4.49
CA THR A 83 6.47 9.32 5.47
C THR A 83 5.83 7.94 5.57
N ASP A 84 5.96 7.30 6.74
CA ASP A 84 5.24 6.06 7.05
C ASP A 84 3.92 6.37 7.77
N VAL A 85 2.81 6.11 7.09
CA VAL A 85 1.45 6.36 7.60
C VAL A 85 1.00 5.32 8.62
N ASN A 86 1.67 4.17 8.67
CA ASN A 86 1.39 3.07 9.59
C ASN A 86 2.38 3.01 10.76
N VAL A 87 3.17 4.08 10.94
CA VAL A 87 4.16 4.19 12.01
C VAL A 87 3.50 3.93 13.37
N LYS A 88 4.20 3.21 14.25
CA LYS A 88 3.74 2.89 15.59
C LYS A 88 4.47 3.73 16.64
N ASP A 89 3.74 4.24 17.62
CA ASP A 89 4.33 4.84 18.81
C ASP A 89 4.92 3.76 19.77
N HIS A 90 5.43 4.17 20.94
CA HIS A 90 6.02 3.21 21.88
C HIS A 90 5.01 2.23 22.49
N ALA A 91 3.71 2.56 22.44
CA ALA A 91 2.63 1.69 22.88
C ALA A 91 2.04 0.86 21.72
N GLY A 92 2.56 0.99 20.50
CA GLY A 92 2.12 0.26 19.32
C GLY A 92 0.99 0.91 18.53
N TRP A 93 0.50 2.08 18.96
CA TRP A 93 -0.61 2.81 18.36
C TRP A 93 -0.18 3.44 17.05
N THR A 94 -1.07 3.42 16.06
CA THR A 94 -0.84 4.07 14.76
C THR A 94 -1.60 5.39 14.69
N PRO A 95 -1.25 6.31 13.76
CA PRO A 95 -2.02 7.53 13.54
C PRO A 95 -3.50 7.28 13.28
N LEU A 96 -3.87 6.15 12.67
CA LEU A 96 -5.27 5.80 12.46
C LEU A 96 -5.98 5.45 13.77
N HIS A 97 -5.35 4.71 14.69
CA HIS A 97 -5.93 4.46 16.01
C HIS A 97 -6.16 5.78 16.75
N GLU A 98 -5.19 6.70 16.73
CA GLU A 98 -5.33 8.03 17.34
C GLU A 98 -6.51 8.82 16.74
N ALA A 99 -6.69 8.76 15.41
CA ALA A 99 -7.79 9.43 14.74
C ALA A 99 -9.15 8.82 15.11
N CYS A 100 -9.24 7.50 15.17
CA CYS A 100 -10.45 6.77 15.54
C CYS A 100 -10.80 6.94 17.01
N ASN A 101 -9.81 6.96 17.90
CA ASN A 101 -9.98 7.12 19.34
C ASN A 101 -10.46 8.53 19.72
N HIS A 102 -10.02 9.57 19.00
CA HIS A 102 -10.35 10.97 19.29
C HIS A 102 -11.45 11.58 18.41
N GLY A 103 -12.11 10.79 17.55
CA GLY A 103 -13.20 11.31 16.72
C GLY A 103 -12.75 12.21 15.57
N SER A 104 -11.51 12.06 15.10
CA SER A 104 -10.90 12.93 14.10
C SER A 104 -11.32 12.54 12.68
N SER A 105 -12.61 12.71 12.39
CA SER A 105 -13.25 12.26 11.15
C SER A 105 -12.64 12.85 9.87
N ALA A 106 -12.18 14.10 9.90
CA ALA A 106 -11.51 14.72 8.74
C ALA A 106 -10.15 14.09 8.45
N CYS A 107 -9.38 13.75 9.50
CA CYS A 107 -8.12 13.03 9.34
C CYS A 107 -8.36 11.59 8.87
N VAL A 108 -9.35 10.88 9.41
CA VAL A 108 -9.70 9.53 8.93
C VAL A 108 -10.04 9.55 7.44
N ARG A 109 -10.89 10.50 7.00
CA ARG A 109 -11.24 10.64 5.58
C ARG A 109 -10.00 10.87 4.71
N ALA A 110 -9.17 11.83 5.08
CA ALA A 110 -7.95 12.13 4.34
C ALA A 110 -6.98 10.95 4.28
N LEU A 111 -6.84 10.20 5.37
CA LEU A 111 -6.02 8.98 5.40
C LEU A 111 -6.58 7.90 4.46
N LEU A 112 -7.90 7.67 4.45
CA LEU A 112 -8.52 6.69 3.56
C LEU A 112 -8.41 7.09 2.07
N GLU A 113 -8.55 8.38 1.76
CA GLU A 113 -8.52 8.89 0.38
C GLU A 113 -7.09 8.98 -0.19
N HIS A 114 -6.09 9.34 0.62
CA HIS A 114 -4.74 9.64 0.14
C HIS A 114 -3.69 8.58 0.49
N CYS A 115 -4.02 7.55 1.26
CA CYS A 115 -3.05 6.54 1.71
C CYS A 115 -3.48 5.12 1.33
N PRO A 116 -3.23 4.67 0.08
CA PRO A 116 -3.63 3.32 -0.36
C PRO A 116 -2.92 2.18 0.41
N THR A 117 -1.79 2.48 1.06
CA THR A 117 -1.03 1.53 1.89
C THR A 117 -1.46 1.51 3.35
N LEU A 118 -2.51 2.25 3.72
CA LEU A 118 -3.00 2.35 5.09
C LEU A 118 -3.52 0.98 5.59
N GLN A 119 -3.05 0.57 6.76
CA GLN A 119 -3.47 -0.68 7.39
C GLN A 119 -4.67 -0.42 8.30
N LEU A 120 -5.83 -0.97 7.92
CA LEU A 120 -7.09 -0.82 8.66
C LEU A 120 -7.30 -1.94 9.69
N GLU A 121 -6.66 -3.08 9.48
CA GLU A 121 -6.80 -4.28 10.31
C GLU A 121 -5.77 -4.38 11.45
N THR A 122 -4.94 -3.35 11.65
CA THR A 122 -3.95 -3.39 12.75
C THR A 122 -4.66 -3.50 14.10
N GLN A 123 -4.06 -4.25 15.03
CA GLN A 123 -4.54 -4.37 16.40
C GLN A 123 -3.42 -4.03 17.39
N VAL A 124 -3.79 -3.31 18.45
CA VAL A 124 -2.93 -3.01 19.59
C VAL A 124 -3.60 -3.55 20.83
N ASP A 125 -2.98 -4.53 21.48
CA ASP A 125 -3.59 -5.27 22.59
C ASP A 125 -5.00 -5.83 22.27
N GLY A 126 -5.21 -6.22 21.01
CA GLY A 126 -6.50 -6.71 20.49
C GLY A 126 -7.48 -5.62 20.04
N VAL A 127 -7.23 -4.35 20.35
CA VAL A 127 -8.10 -3.25 19.92
C VAL A 127 -7.72 -2.84 18.48
N SER A 128 -8.70 -2.86 17.56
CA SER A 128 -8.51 -2.34 16.20
C SER A 128 -9.06 -0.90 16.08
N PRO A 129 -8.71 -0.14 15.03
CA PRO A 129 -9.25 1.19 14.81
C PRO A 129 -10.79 1.23 14.76
N LEU A 130 -11.43 0.17 14.28
CA LEU A 130 -12.90 0.04 14.31
C LEU A 130 -13.42 -0.11 15.75
N HIS A 131 -12.74 -0.88 16.60
CA HIS A 131 -13.07 -0.98 18.02
C HIS A 131 -12.90 0.39 18.71
N ASP A 132 -11.81 1.12 18.46
CA ASP A 132 -11.61 2.46 19.01
C ASP A 132 -12.74 3.42 18.64
N ALA A 133 -13.14 3.45 17.36
CA ALA A 133 -14.21 4.32 16.91
C ALA A 133 -15.53 4.00 17.63
N LEU A 134 -15.88 2.72 17.80
CA LEU A 134 -17.13 2.31 18.44
C LEU A 134 -17.11 2.48 19.96
N LEU A 135 -16.01 2.15 20.63
CA LEU A 135 -15.85 2.32 22.08
C LEU A 135 -15.99 3.79 22.50
N ASN A 136 -15.52 4.72 21.66
CA ASN A 136 -15.60 6.16 21.91
C ASN A 136 -16.84 6.82 21.29
N GLY A 137 -17.76 6.05 20.71
CA GLY A 137 -19.04 6.56 20.17
C GLY A 137 -18.95 7.28 18.82
N HIS A 138 -17.83 7.14 18.10
CA HIS A 138 -17.60 7.72 16.77
C HIS A 138 -18.16 6.81 15.66
N ALA A 139 -19.48 6.67 15.66
CA ALA A 139 -20.22 5.85 14.69
C ALA A 139 -20.04 6.30 13.24
N ASP A 140 -19.82 7.59 13.00
CA ASP A 140 -19.53 8.17 11.68
C ASP A 140 -18.19 7.67 11.13
N ILE A 141 -17.16 7.61 11.98
CA ILE A 141 -15.85 7.04 11.65
C ILE A 141 -15.96 5.55 11.36
N ALA A 142 -16.69 4.80 12.19
CA ALA A 142 -16.91 3.39 11.97
C ALA A 142 -17.58 3.10 10.61
N GLN A 143 -18.58 3.90 10.23
CA GLN A 143 -19.22 3.81 8.92
C GLN A 143 -18.25 4.11 7.77
N MET A 144 -17.40 5.14 7.90
CA MET A 144 -16.38 5.44 6.88
C MET A 144 -15.40 4.29 6.68
N LEU A 145 -14.92 3.68 7.77
CA LEU A 145 -14.00 2.55 7.71
C LEU A 145 -14.65 1.34 7.03
N LEU A 146 -15.90 1.02 7.36
CA LEU A 146 -16.63 -0.12 6.78
C LEU A 146 -16.95 0.09 5.30
N ARG A 147 -17.34 1.29 4.88
CA ARG A 147 -17.53 1.60 3.46
C ARG A 147 -16.23 1.48 2.64
N HIS A 148 -15.08 1.70 3.28
CA HIS A 148 -13.80 1.62 2.59
C HIS A 148 -13.25 0.17 2.53
N ALA A 149 -13.31 -0.54 3.65
CA ALA A 149 -12.67 -1.85 3.83
C ALA A 149 -13.62 -3.04 3.67
N GLY A 150 -14.93 -2.83 3.80
CA GLY A 150 -15.93 -3.88 3.77
C GLY A 150 -16.07 -4.66 5.08
N SER A 151 -16.66 -5.85 5.00
CA SER A 151 -17.00 -6.68 6.16
C SER A 151 -15.81 -7.34 6.85
N ILE A 152 -14.61 -7.29 6.26
CA ILE A 152 -13.39 -7.84 6.85
C ILE A 152 -13.11 -7.26 8.25
N LEU A 153 -13.39 -5.97 8.47
CA LEU A 153 -13.17 -5.31 9.76
C LEU A 153 -14.13 -5.80 10.85
N LEU A 154 -15.29 -6.35 10.49
CA LEU A 154 -16.27 -6.88 11.44
C LEU A 154 -15.86 -8.25 12.01
N GLN A 155 -14.94 -8.96 11.36
CA GLN A 155 -14.47 -10.27 11.80
C GLN A 155 -13.39 -10.19 12.87
N GLN A 156 -12.81 -9.01 13.09
CA GLN A 156 -11.77 -8.80 14.08
C GLN A 156 -12.33 -8.94 15.49
N ARG A 157 -11.55 -9.61 16.37
CA ARG A 157 -11.91 -9.82 17.77
C ARG A 157 -10.95 -9.07 18.69
N ASP A 158 -11.51 -8.45 19.71
CA ASP A 158 -10.73 -7.85 20.79
C ASP A 158 -10.06 -8.90 21.68
N SER A 159 -9.26 -8.45 22.66
CA SER A 159 -8.62 -9.34 23.64
C SER A 159 -9.61 -10.15 24.49
N GLY A 160 -10.87 -9.73 24.56
CA GLY A 160 -11.97 -10.43 25.21
C GLY A 160 -12.75 -11.37 24.27
N GLY A 161 -12.35 -11.48 23.00
CA GLY A 161 -13.02 -12.29 21.99
C GLY A 161 -14.28 -11.66 21.39
N ARG A 162 -14.59 -10.40 21.71
CA ARG A 162 -15.76 -9.67 21.21
C ARG A 162 -15.46 -9.06 19.85
N THR A 163 -16.46 -9.05 18.97
CA THR A 163 -16.39 -8.34 17.69
C THR A 163 -16.79 -6.87 17.86
N ALA A 164 -16.50 -6.05 16.85
CA ALA A 164 -16.92 -4.65 16.81
C ALA A 164 -18.44 -4.47 17.01
N LEU A 165 -19.28 -5.37 16.46
CA LEU A 165 -20.73 -5.32 16.63
C LEU A 165 -21.18 -5.65 18.06
N ASP A 166 -20.45 -6.52 18.76
CA ASP A 166 -20.78 -6.90 20.14
C ASP A 166 -20.59 -5.73 21.12
N LEU A 167 -19.81 -4.71 20.74
CA LEU A 167 -19.65 -3.49 21.52
C LEU A 167 -20.84 -2.52 21.40
N VAL A 168 -21.66 -2.66 20.35
CA VAL A 168 -22.76 -1.74 20.06
C VAL A 168 -24.04 -2.28 20.69
N SER A 169 -24.60 -1.58 21.68
CA SER A 169 -25.87 -2.01 22.31
C SER A 169 -27.12 -1.68 21.49
N CYS A 170 -27.03 -0.74 20.54
CA CYS A 170 -28.16 -0.24 19.75
C CYS A 170 -28.31 -1.06 18.44
N PRO A 171 -29.42 -1.80 18.25
CA PRO A 171 -29.60 -2.65 17.07
C PRO A 171 -29.67 -1.84 15.78
N GLU A 172 -30.22 -0.62 15.81
CA GLU A 172 -30.29 0.26 14.65
C GLU A 172 -28.89 0.62 14.13
N LEU A 173 -27.96 0.91 15.04
CA LEU A 173 -26.58 1.20 14.67
C LEU A 173 -25.85 -0.07 14.16
N GLN A 174 -26.12 -1.24 14.74
CA GLN A 174 -25.56 -2.49 14.23
C GLN A 174 -25.98 -2.74 12.77
N ASP A 175 -27.25 -2.53 12.44
CA ASP A 175 -27.77 -2.72 11.08
C ASP A 175 -27.20 -1.68 10.10
N GLN A 176 -27.01 -0.44 10.54
CA GLN A 176 -26.31 0.58 9.75
C GLN A 176 -24.86 0.18 9.44
N LEU A 177 -24.13 -0.36 10.42
CA LEU A 177 -22.76 -0.81 10.23
C LEU A 177 -22.67 -2.02 9.29
N ARG A 178 -23.59 -2.99 9.40
CA ARG A 178 -23.68 -4.11 8.44
C ARG A 178 -23.94 -3.61 7.02
N THR A 179 -24.88 -2.69 6.85
CA THR A 179 -25.19 -2.09 5.54
C THR A 179 -23.95 -1.39 4.95
N CYS A 180 -23.23 -0.61 5.75
CA CYS A 180 -21.99 0.05 5.31
C CYS A 180 -20.88 -0.95 4.91
N ALA A 181 -20.82 -2.09 5.60
CA ALA A 181 -19.87 -3.15 5.27
C ALA A 181 -20.21 -3.82 3.93
N GLU A 182 -21.49 -4.09 3.68
CA GLU A 182 -21.98 -4.63 2.39
C GLU A 182 -21.73 -3.66 1.23
N GLU A 183 -21.95 -2.35 1.45
CA GLU A 183 -21.58 -1.29 0.50
C GLU A 183 -20.09 -1.32 0.16
N GLY A 184 -19.22 -1.50 1.16
CA GLY A 184 -17.77 -1.59 0.99
C GLY A 184 -17.33 -2.84 0.23
N ASP A 185 -17.91 -4.01 0.54
CA ASP A 185 -17.64 -5.26 -0.15
C ASP A 185 -18.04 -5.18 -1.64
N ALA A 186 -19.18 -4.57 -1.95
CA ALA A 186 -19.63 -4.34 -3.31
C ALA A 186 -18.69 -3.41 -4.10
N ALA A 187 -18.16 -2.37 -3.45
CA ALA A 187 -17.23 -1.42 -4.07
C ALA A 187 -15.83 -2.00 -4.32
N GLN A 188 -15.40 -3.04 -3.58
CA GLN A 188 -14.11 -3.71 -3.80
C GLN A 188 -14.14 -4.74 -4.94
N GLY A 189 -15.31 -5.22 -5.35
CA GLY A 189 -15.46 -6.29 -6.34
C GLY A 189 -15.28 -5.90 -7.82
N SER A 190 -15.17 -4.61 -8.18
CA SER A 190 -15.36 -4.22 -9.60
C SER A 190 -14.37 -3.23 -10.22
N GLU A 191 -13.50 -2.51 -9.50
CA GLU A 191 -12.79 -1.40 -10.11
C GLU A 191 -11.27 -1.43 -9.87
N VAL A 192 -10.52 -1.45 -10.98
CA VAL A 192 -9.15 -0.96 -11.01
C VAL A 192 -9.23 0.52 -10.62
N ARG A 193 -8.96 0.84 -9.36
CA ARG A 193 -9.28 2.16 -8.76
C ARG A 193 -8.53 3.35 -9.36
N ASP A 194 -7.50 3.12 -10.17
CA ASP A 194 -6.75 4.17 -10.84
C ASP A 194 -6.33 3.75 -12.26
N LEU A 195 -7.26 3.91 -13.22
CA LEU A 195 -6.99 3.70 -14.64
C LEU A 195 -5.78 4.53 -15.13
N PRO A 196 -5.63 5.83 -14.77
CA PRO A 196 -4.43 6.61 -15.09
C PRO A 196 -3.12 6.03 -14.55
N PHE A 197 -3.10 5.52 -13.32
CA PHE A 197 -1.92 4.86 -12.74
C PHE A 197 -1.61 3.54 -13.43
N LEU A 198 -2.63 2.72 -13.73
CA LEU A 198 -2.46 1.49 -14.51
C LEU A 198 -1.91 1.80 -15.91
N GLU A 199 -2.41 2.84 -16.56
CA GLU A 199 -1.93 3.33 -17.86
C GLU A 199 -0.46 3.76 -17.78
N ALA A 200 -0.08 4.49 -16.72
CA ALA A 200 1.30 4.93 -16.49
C ALA A 200 2.25 3.76 -16.22
N CYS A 201 1.84 2.80 -15.38
CA CYS A 201 2.60 1.58 -15.13
C CYS A 201 2.77 0.75 -16.41
N SER A 202 1.70 0.64 -17.21
CA SER A 202 1.73 -0.06 -18.49
C SER A 202 2.64 0.64 -19.50
N CYS A 203 2.67 1.98 -19.50
CA CYS A 203 3.59 2.78 -20.32
C CYS A 203 5.04 2.54 -19.93
N LEU A 204 5.36 2.62 -18.64
CA LEU A 204 6.71 2.38 -18.13
C LEU A 204 7.19 0.96 -18.46
N LEU A 205 6.35 -0.05 -18.23
CA LEU A 205 6.67 -1.43 -18.54
C LEU A 205 6.85 -1.64 -20.05
N THR A 206 6.02 -1.01 -20.88
CA THR A 206 6.18 -1.04 -22.34
C THR A 206 7.51 -0.40 -22.76
N CYS A 207 7.88 0.74 -22.19
CA CYS A 207 9.17 1.38 -22.46
C CYS A 207 10.36 0.53 -21.99
N LEU A 208 10.25 -0.15 -20.86
CA LEU A 208 11.28 -1.08 -20.37
C LEU A 208 11.41 -2.31 -21.27
N LEU A 209 10.29 -2.87 -21.74
CA LEU A 209 10.29 -3.97 -22.71
C LEU A 209 10.86 -3.53 -24.07
N LEU A 210 10.48 -2.35 -24.55
CA LEU A 210 10.99 -1.80 -25.82
C LEU A 210 12.48 -1.45 -25.74
N SER A 211 12.94 -0.86 -24.63
CA SER A 211 14.37 -0.62 -24.41
C SER A 211 15.13 -1.93 -24.29
N TYR A 212 14.57 -2.93 -23.61
CA TYR A 212 15.16 -4.27 -23.57
C TYR A 212 15.27 -4.91 -24.96
N THR A 213 14.23 -4.82 -25.81
CA THR A 213 14.28 -5.37 -27.18
C THR A 213 15.23 -4.60 -28.09
N LEU A 214 15.31 -3.27 -27.94
CA LEU A 214 16.23 -2.41 -28.70
C LEU A 214 17.69 -2.55 -28.25
N GLU A 215 17.98 -2.61 -26.95
CA GLU A 215 19.34 -2.79 -26.41
C GLU A 215 19.90 -4.19 -26.66
N ARG A 216 19.03 -5.20 -26.76
CA ARG A 216 19.42 -6.56 -27.11
C ARG A 216 19.78 -6.73 -28.58
N ASP A 217 19.45 -5.74 -29.41
CA ASP A 217 19.81 -5.65 -30.83
C ASP A 217 19.78 -7.00 -31.53
N VAL A 218 18.72 -7.83 -31.30
CA VAL A 218 18.70 -9.30 -31.54
C VAL A 218 19.47 -9.61 -32.83
N PRO A 219 20.76 -9.93 -32.74
CA PRO A 219 21.59 -9.92 -33.92
C PRO A 219 21.30 -11.23 -34.61
N PHE A 220 20.69 -11.15 -35.79
CA PHE A 220 20.55 -12.26 -36.71
C PHE A 220 21.95 -12.73 -37.14
N HIS A 221 22.57 -13.58 -36.33
CA HIS A 221 23.49 -14.60 -36.82
C HIS A 221 23.02 -15.93 -36.21
N GLU A 222 22.09 -16.52 -36.96
CA GLU A 222 21.27 -17.70 -36.68
C GLU A 222 20.31 -17.60 -35.47
N PRO A 223 18.99 -17.81 -35.67
CA PRO A 223 18.07 -18.00 -34.55
C PRO A 223 18.53 -19.20 -33.71
N PRO A 224 18.20 -19.23 -32.40
CA PRO A 224 18.49 -20.40 -31.59
C PRO A 224 17.80 -21.60 -32.23
N GLY A 225 18.57 -22.61 -32.61
CA GLY A 225 18.00 -23.78 -33.27
C GLY A 225 16.85 -24.36 -32.44
N PRO A 226 15.80 -24.91 -33.09
CA PRO A 226 14.58 -25.40 -32.42
C PRO A 226 14.86 -26.51 -31.40
N GLN A 227 16.08 -27.05 -31.38
CA GLN A 227 16.58 -27.99 -30.38
C GLN A 227 16.81 -27.34 -29.00
N LEU A 228 17.34 -26.10 -28.93
CA LEU A 228 17.60 -25.41 -27.66
C LEU A 228 16.29 -24.97 -26.99
N ALA A 229 15.33 -24.45 -27.77
CA ALA A 229 14.00 -24.10 -27.29
C ALA A 229 13.26 -25.34 -26.73
N ARG A 230 13.36 -26.49 -27.43
CA ARG A 230 12.81 -27.77 -26.94
C ARG A 230 13.50 -28.28 -25.68
N ALA A 231 14.82 -28.17 -25.60
CA ALA A 231 15.57 -28.55 -24.41
C ALA A 231 15.18 -27.72 -23.19
N LEU A 232 14.95 -26.40 -23.38
CA LEU A 232 14.49 -25.50 -22.32
C LEU A 232 13.02 -25.71 -21.95
N ALA A 233 12.17 -26.13 -22.89
CA ALA A 233 10.80 -26.55 -22.58
C ALA A 233 10.76 -27.84 -21.74
N ALA A 234 11.73 -28.74 -21.92
CA ALA A 234 11.83 -29.99 -21.18
C ALA A 234 12.61 -29.87 -19.86
N HIS A 235 13.58 -28.95 -19.78
CA HIS A 235 14.53 -28.79 -18.66
C HIS A 235 14.81 -27.30 -18.39
N SER A 236 14.89 -26.89 -17.12
CA SER A 236 15.12 -25.48 -16.77
C SER A 236 16.47 -24.92 -17.25
N ALA A 237 16.54 -23.61 -17.53
CA ALA A 237 17.77 -22.94 -17.99
C ALA A 237 19.04 -23.24 -17.16
N PRO A 238 19.02 -23.27 -15.82
CA PRO A 238 20.21 -23.61 -15.04
C PRO A 238 20.71 -25.05 -15.28
N ARG A 239 19.83 -26.00 -15.62
CA ARG A 239 20.23 -27.39 -15.93
C ARG A 239 20.84 -27.51 -17.33
N VAL A 240 20.32 -26.75 -18.30
CA VAL A 240 20.84 -26.76 -19.69
C VAL A 240 22.20 -26.04 -19.77
N THR A 241 22.41 -25.04 -18.91
CA THR A 241 23.60 -24.17 -18.94
C THR A 241 24.73 -24.57 -17.98
N GLU A 242 24.56 -25.65 -17.21
CA GLU A 242 25.49 -26.09 -16.15
C GLU A 242 26.95 -26.25 -16.61
N ARG A 243 27.16 -26.56 -17.90
CA ARG A 243 28.49 -26.76 -18.51
C ARG A 243 28.92 -25.65 -19.46
N TRP A 244 28.16 -24.56 -19.55
CA TRP A 244 28.43 -23.50 -20.51
C TRP A 244 29.49 -22.55 -19.94
N ALA A 245 30.64 -22.49 -20.61
CA ALA A 245 31.77 -21.68 -20.16
C ALA A 245 31.57 -20.16 -20.37
N GLN A 246 30.59 -19.76 -21.18
CA GLN A 246 30.35 -18.36 -21.53
C GLN A 246 29.13 -17.78 -20.78
N PRO A 247 29.31 -16.72 -19.98
CA PRO A 247 28.20 -16.05 -19.27
C PRO A 247 27.11 -15.51 -20.20
N ARG A 248 27.47 -15.13 -21.44
CA ARG A 248 26.51 -14.65 -22.44
C ARG A 248 25.54 -15.73 -22.88
N SER A 249 26.00 -16.96 -23.04
CA SER A 249 25.16 -18.10 -23.42
C SER A 249 24.18 -18.46 -22.30
N VAL A 250 24.63 -18.41 -21.04
CA VAL A 250 23.75 -18.69 -19.88
C VAL A 250 22.61 -17.68 -19.80
N ARG A 251 22.91 -16.39 -19.98
CA ARG A 251 21.90 -15.32 -20.00
C ARG A 251 20.93 -15.50 -21.17
N TYR A 252 21.44 -15.87 -22.35
CA TYR A 252 20.61 -16.15 -23.52
C TYR A 252 19.61 -17.30 -23.29
N ALA A 253 20.01 -18.36 -22.60
CA ALA A 253 19.10 -19.44 -22.22
C ALA A 253 18.03 -18.98 -21.21
N GLN A 254 18.37 -18.10 -20.27
CA GLN A 254 17.42 -17.50 -19.32
C GLN A 254 16.42 -16.59 -20.02
N ASP A 255 16.87 -15.81 -21.01
CA ASP A 255 16.01 -14.94 -21.80
C ASP A 255 15.03 -15.76 -22.65
N LEU A 256 15.51 -16.87 -23.24
CA LEU A 256 14.68 -17.81 -24.01
C LEU A 256 13.68 -18.56 -23.11
N GLU A 257 14.08 -18.97 -21.91
CA GLU A 257 13.16 -19.53 -20.89
C GLU A 257 12.09 -18.52 -20.48
N THR A 258 12.47 -17.25 -20.31
CA THR A 258 11.53 -16.16 -20.00
C THR A 258 10.54 -15.95 -21.15
N LEU A 259 11.03 -15.93 -22.39
CA LEU A 259 10.21 -15.79 -23.60
C LEU A 259 9.19 -16.93 -23.75
N LEU A 260 9.62 -18.18 -23.55
CA LEU A 260 8.73 -19.35 -23.56
C LEU A 260 7.73 -19.33 -22.37
N GLY A 261 8.06 -18.63 -21.30
CA GLY A 261 7.21 -18.45 -20.11
C GLY A 261 6.10 -17.40 -20.27
N VAL A 262 6.19 -16.47 -21.24
CA VAL A 262 5.25 -15.33 -21.41
C VAL A 262 3.80 -15.80 -21.52
N GLY A 263 3.53 -16.91 -22.21
CA GLY A 263 2.16 -17.44 -22.37
C GLY A 263 1.48 -17.84 -21.06
N ARG A 264 2.24 -18.25 -20.04
CA ARG A 264 1.68 -18.57 -18.70
C ARG A 264 1.23 -17.31 -17.98
N TYR A 265 1.98 -16.22 -18.12
CA TYR A 265 1.61 -14.94 -17.54
C TYR A 265 0.35 -14.38 -18.20
N LEU A 266 0.26 -14.46 -19.54
CA LEU A 266 -0.93 -14.04 -20.28
C LEU A 266 -2.18 -14.77 -19.78
N GLN A 267 -2.13 -16.09 -19.59
CA GLN A 267 -3.25 -16.88 -19.05
C GLN A 267 -3.72 -16.43 -17.66
N GLY A 268 -2.84 -15.90 -16.82
CA GLY A 268 -3.16 -15.37 -15.49
C GLY A 268 -3.62 -13.91 -15.44
N VAL A 269 -3.56 -13.18 -16.56
CA VAL A 269 -4.00 -11.77 -16.59
C VAL A 269 -5.52 -11.68 -16.46
N ALA A 270 -5.98 -10.95 -15.44
CA ALA A 270 -7.40 -10.71 -15.17
C ALA A 270 -8.13 -10.11 -16.40
N PRO A 271 -9.39 -10.50 -16.65
CA PRO A 271 -10.15 -10.04 -17.81
C PRO A 271 -10.35 -8.53 -17.84
N ALA A 272 -10.38 -7.87 -16.68
CA ALA A 272 -10.44 -6.41 -16.59
C ALA A 272 -9.21 -5.70 -17.21
N ILE A 273 -8.03 -6.30 -17.09
CA ILE A 273 -6.79 -5.75 -17.65
C ILE A 273 -6.73 -6.02 -19.15
N ARG A 274 -7.14 -7.22 -19.60
CA ARG A 274 -7.25 -7.56 -21.03
C ARG A 274 -8.20 -6.63 -21.79
N ASN A 275 -9.30 -6.23 -21.14
CA ASN A 275 -10.32 -5.38 -21.72
C ASN A 275 -10.13 -3.89 -21.39
N CYS A 276 -9.00 -3.51 -20.80
CA CYS A 276 -8.75 -2.12 -20.44
C CYS A 276 -8.69 -1.23 -21.70
N PRO A 277 -9.47 -0.13 -21.79
CA PRO A 277 -9.47 0.75 -22.95
C PRO A 277 -8.21 1.62 -23.05
N GLY A 278 -7.28 1.50 -22.10
CA GLY A 278 -6.00 2.18 -22.08
C GLY A 278 -5.18 2.00 -23.37
N ARG A 279 -4.57 3.07 -23.90
CA ARG A 279 -3.73 3.00 -25.12
C ARG A 279 -2.45 2.23 -24.83
N HIS A 280 -1.84 2.48 -23.67
CA HIS A 280 -0.59 1.84 -23.27
C HIS A 280 -0.85 0.40 -22.83
N THR A 281 -1.92 0.14 -22.09
CA THR A 281 -2.34 -1.22 -21.70
C THR A 281 -2.61 -2.08 -22.93
N ARG A 282 -3.33 -1.56 -23.94
CA ARG A 282 -3.54 -2.25 -25.23
C ARG A 282 -2.23 -2.52 -25.99
N THR A 283 -1.31 -1.56 -25.98
CA THR A 283 0.00 -1.72 -26.65
C THR A 283 0.85 -2.77 -25.96
N LEU A 284 0.90 -2.76 -24.62
CA LEU A 284 1.58 -3.75 -23.80
C LEU A 284 1.04 -5.16 -24.07
N MET A 285 -0.29 -5.32 -24.03
CA MET A 285 -0.93 -6.62 -24.31
C MET A 285 -0.57 -7.14 -25.71
N ARG A 286 -0.60 -6.26 -26.72
CA ARG A 286 -0.21 -6.63 -28.09
C ARG A 286 1.27 -7.04 -28.19
N GLN A 287 2.16 -6.39 -27.47
CA GLN A 287 3.58 -6.77 -27.43
C GLN A 287 3.79 -8.12 -26.75
N LEU A 288 3.08 -8.39 -25.66
CA LEU A 288 3.14 -9.69 -24.99
C LEU A 288 2.59 -10.82 -25.87
N GLU A 289 1.50 -10.57 -26.60
CA GLU A 289 0.95 -11.52 -27.59
C GLU A 289 1.92 -11.78 -28.75
N LEU A 290 2.62 -10.75 -29.23
CA LEU A 290 3.65 -10.92 -30.26
C LEU A 290 4.81 -11.79 -29.75
N LEU A 291 5.33 -11.49 -28.55
CA LEU A 291 6.40 -12.29 -27.93
C LEU A 291 5.98 -13.75 -27.66
N GLU A 292 4.71 -13.98 -27.29
CA GLU A 292 4.16 -15.32 -27.18
C GLU A 292 4.13 -16.04 -28.53
N SER A 293 3.73 -15.34 -29.60
CA SER A 293 3.71 -15.90 -30.95
C SER A 293 5.11 -16.29 -31.44
N GLU A 294 6.10 -15.42 -31.26
CA GLU A 294 7.51 -15.71 -31.59
C GLU A 294 8.04 -16.91 -30.79
N GLY A 295 7.72 -16.99 -29.49
CA GLY A 295 8.07 -18.14 -28.67
C GLY A 295 7.44 -19.46 -29.14
N ARG A 296 6.21 -19.41 -29.66
CA ARG A 296 5.54 -20.59 -30.26
C ARG A 296 6.12 -20.96 -31.62
N GLU A 297 6.47 -20.00 -32.47
CA GLU A 297 7.11 -20.25 -33.77
C GLU A 297 8.46 -20.98 -33.59
N LEU A 298 9.25 -20.60 -32.58
CA LEU A 298 10.49 -21.31 -32.21
C LEU A 298 10.28 -22.78 -31.81
N LEU A 299 9.06 -23.16 -31.38
CA LEU A 299 8.67 -24.53 -31.10
C LEU A 299 8.02 -25.23 -32.31
N GLY A 300 7.40 -24.46 -33.21
CA GLY A 300 6.54 -24.93 -34.31
C GLY A 300 7.26 -25.17 -35.63
N ASP A 301 8.43 -24.57 -35.86
CA ASP A 301 9.20 -24.79 -37.09
C ASP A 301 9.95 -26.13 -37.09
N ALA A 302 9.24 -27.19 -37.50
CA ALA A 302 9.81 -28.27 -38.30
C ALA A 302 8.73 -28.94 -39.16
N PRO A 303 8.97 -29.17 -40.47
CA PRO A 303 8.25 -30.21 -41.20
C PRO A 303 8.53 -31.59 -40.58
N ALA A 304 7.51 -32.45 -40.63
CA ALA A 304 7.53 -33.84 -40.14
C ALA A 304 8.65 -34.70 -40.72
#